data_AF-B0KJU3-F1
#
_entry.id   AF-B0KJU3-F1
#
_cell.length_a   1.000
_cell.length_b   1.000
_cell.length_c   1.000
_cell.angle_alpha   90.00
_cell.angle_beta   90.00
_cell.angle_gamma   90.00
#
_symmetry.space_group_name_H-M   'P 1'
#
loop_
_entity.id
_entity.type
_entity.pdbx_description
1 polymer ?
#
loop_
_entity_poly.entity_id
_entity_poly.type
_entity_poly.pdbx_seq_one_letter_code
_entity_poly.pdbx_strand_id
1 'polypeptide(L)' 'MSHQCECHRCIEEHRLGMEGPFGWVPLSSTKMILCPVCGCKRCPHASDHDLACTDSNAFGQPGSVYQ' A
#
# COMPACT_ATOMS: atom_id res chain seq x y z
N MET A 1 -5.40 -17.49 -7.09
CA MET A 1 -4.79 -17.54 -5.74
C MET A 1 -4.55 -16.10 -5.31
N SER A 2 -5.56 -15.41 -4.80
CA SER A 2 -5.47 -13.99 -4.40
C SER A 2 -5.98 -13.85 -2.98
N HIS A 3 -5.25 -14.44 -2.04
CA HIS A 3 -5.45 -14.15 -0.63
C HIS A 3 -4.35 -13.17 -0.22
N GLN A 4 -4.77 -11.98 0.25
CA GLN A 4 -3.99 -10.95 0.96
C GLN A 4 -3.04 -10.05 0.14
N CYS A 5 -3.59 -9.24 -0.79
CA CYS A 5 -2.90 -8.01 -1.18
C CYS A 5 -3.14 -6.92 -0.12
N GLU A 6 -2.08 -6.25 0.32
CA GLU A 6 -2.13 -5.16 1.30
C GLU A 6 -1.58 -3.84 0.70
N CYS A 7 -1.66 -3.66 -0.62
CA CYS A 7 -1.39 -2.37 -1.23
C CYS A 7 -2.37 -1.31 -0.69
N HIS A 8 -2.04 -0.03 -0.84
CA HIS A 8 -2.89 1.05 -0.33
C HIS A 8 -4.34 0.97 -0.86
N ARG A 9 -4.53 0.69 -2.16
CA ARG A 9 -5.86 0.48 -2.75
C ARG A 9 -6.63 -0.64 -2.04
N CYS A 10 -6.03 -1.83 -1.88
CA CYS A 10 -6.71 -2.97 -1.24
C CYS A 10 -7.01 -2.72 0.24
N ILE A 11 -6.16 -1.97 0.95
CA ILE A 11 -6.43 -1.57 2.34
C ILE A 11 -7.70 -0.73 2.44
N GLU A 12 -7.88 0.21 1.53
CA GLU A 12 -9.07 1.06 1.46
C GLU A 12 -10.31 0.27 1.00
N GLU A 13 -10.23 -0.38 -0.15
CA GLU A 13 -11.37 -1.08 -0.79
C GLU A 13 -11.91 -2.24 0.06
N HIS A 14 -11.03 -2.95 0.77
CA HIS A 14 -11.41 -4.09 1.61
C HIS A 14 -11.46 -3.75 3.10
N ARG A 15 -11.32 -2.47 3.46
CA ARG A 15 -11.27 -1.99 4.85
C ARG A 15 -10.33 -2.84 5.73
N LEU A 16 -9.13 -3.13 5.22
CA LEU A 16 -8.13 -3.87 5.96
C LEU A 16 -7.58 -3.00 7.09
N GLY A 17 -7.82 -3.43 8.32
CA GLY A 17 -7.47 -2.65 9.50
C GLY A 17 -7.87 -3.39 10.76
N MET A 18 -7.86 -2.67 11.88
CA MET A 18 -8.30 -3.19 13.17
C MET A 18 -9.15 -2.15 13.89
N GLU A 19 -10.14 -2.63 14.66
CA GLU A 19 -10.85 -1.78 15.60
C GLU A 19 -9.92 -1.43 16.76
N GLY A 20 -9.71 -0.14 16.97
CA GLY A 20 -8.99 0.40 18.12
C GLY A 20 -9.94 1.02 19.15
N PRO A 21 -9.42 1.43 20.30
CA PRO A 21 -10.22 2.10 21.34
C PRO A 21 -10.85 3.43 20.88
N PHE A 22 -10.37 4.00 19.77
CA PHE A 22 -10.87 5.24 19.18
C PHE A 22 -11.53 5.05 17.80
N GLY A 23 -11.93 3.81 17.47
CA GLY A 23 -12.54 3.43 16.20
C GLY A 23 -11.58 2.70 15.25
N TRP A 24 -12.03 2.52 14.02
CA TRP A 24 -11.32 1.75 12.99
C TRP A 24 -10.02 2.43 12.54
N VAL A 25 -8.93 1.66 12.52
CA VAL A 25 -7.60 2.10 12.08
C VAL A 25 -7.16 1.27 10.86
N PRO A 26 -6.86 1.89 9.70
CA PRO A 26 -6.39 1.17 8.53
C PRO A 26 -5.00 0.57 8.75
N LEU A 27 -4.69 -0.55 8.07
CA LEU A 27 -3.36 -1.16 8.12
C LEU A 27 -2.24 -0.21 7.69
N SER A 28 -2.51 0.70 6.76
CA SER A 28 -1.53 1.71 6.29
C SER A 28 -1.14 2.72 7.37
N SER A 29 -1.93 2.85 8.45
CA SER A 29 -1.59 3.67 9.60
C SER A 29 -0.81 2.91 10.69
N THR A 30 -0.77 1.57 10.63
CA THR A 30 -0.14 0.74 11.66
C THR A 30 1.15 0.06 11.20
N LYS A 31 1.38 -0.06 9.89
CA LYS A 31 2.62 -0.61 9.33
C LYS A 31 3.04 0.08 8.04
N MET A 32 4.29 -0.14 7.64
CA MET A 32 4.80 0.33 6.35
C MET A 32 4.29 -0.58 5.23
N ILE A 33 3.66 0.02 4.22
CA ILE A 33 3.23 -0.70 3.02
C ILE A 33 4.37 -0.66 2.01
N LEU A 34 4.87 -1.83 1.65
CA LEU A 34 5.99 -2.00 0.75
C LEU A 34 5.56 -2.74 -0.50
N CYS A 35 6.16 -2.39 -1.63
CA CYS A 35 6.00 -3.15 -2.87
C CYS A 35 6.49 -4.59 -2.62
N PRO A 36 5.67 -5.63 -2.85
CA PRO A 36 6.09 -7.03 -2.67
C PRO A 36 7.19 -7.45 -3.66
N VAL A 37 7.42 -6.67 -4.72
CA VAL A 37 8.42 -6.96 -5.75
C VAL A 37 9.79 -6.36 -5.39
N CYS A 38 9.84 -5.06 -5.06
CA CYS A 38 11.11 -4.34 -4.84
C CYS A 38 11.34 -3.84 -3.40
N GLY A 39 10.36 -3.98 -2.50
CA GLY A 39 10.49 -3.50 -1.12
C GLY A 39 10.49 -1.97 -0.94
N CYS A 40 10.27 -1.19 -2.01
CA CYS A 40 10.21 0.27 -1.92
C CYS A 40 8.81 0.76 -1.54
N LYS A 41 8.72 1.64 -0.53
CA LYS A 41 7.45 2.23 -0.07
C LYS A 41 6.85 3.25 -1.06
N ARG A 42 7.69 3.92 -1.85
CA ARG A 42 7.22 4.93 -2.83
C ARG A 42 6.95 4.37 -4.23
N CYS A 43 7.15 3.08 -4.42
CA CYS A 43 6.85 2.41 -5.68
C CYS A 43 5.33 2.44 -5.94
N PRO A 44 4.86 2.79 -7.15
CA PRO A 44 3.43 2.81 -7.47
C PRO A 44 2.77 1.43 -7.28
N HIS A 45 3.48 0.32 -7.52
CA HIS A 45 2.99 -1.02 -7.21
C HIS A 45 2.68 -1.26 -5.70
N ALA A 46 3.30 -0.51 -4.78
CA ALA A 46 2.95 -0.54 -3.36
C ALA A 46 1.61 0.20 -3.08
N SER A 47 1.28 1.17 -3.93
CA SER A 47 0.06 1.97 -3.83
C SER A 47 -1.12 1.22 -4.44
N ASP A 48 -0.89 0.58 -5.58
CA ASP A 48 -1.85 -0.21 -6.31
C ASP A 48 -1.13 -1.36 -7.02
N HIS A 49 -1.50 -2.59 -6.66
CA HIS A 49 -0.88 -3.81 -7.18
C HIS A 49 -1.08 -4.01 -8.70
N ASP A 50 -2.00 -3.27 -9.33
CA ASP A 50 -2.18 -3.29 -10.79
C ASP A 50 -1.16 -2.39 -11.51
N LEU A 51 -0.49 -1.47 -10.80
CA LEU A 51 0.53 -0.61 -11.38
C LEU A 51 1.87 -1.33 -11.51
N ALA A 52 2.66 -0.96 -12.52
CA ALA A 52 3.98 -1.54 -12.72
C ALA A 52 4.93 -1.22 -11.55
N CYS A 53 5.76 -2.20 -11.16
CA CYS A 53 6.88 -1.94 -10.27
C CYS A 53 7.95 -1.10 -11.00
N THR A 54 8.43 -0.04 -10.35
CA THR A 54 9.45 0.86 -10.90
C THR A 54 10.85 0.63 -10.33
N ASP A 55 10.99 -0.30 -9.38
CA ASP A 55 12.22 -0.55 -8.62
C ASP A 55 12.83 0.72 -8.00
N SER A 56 11.98 1.65 -7.53
CA SER A 56 12.42 2.95 -7.03
C SER A 56 11.68 3.39 -5.78
N ASN A 57 12.43 4.05 -4.89
CA ASN A 57 11.91 4.74 -3.72
C ASN A 57 11.95 6.28 -3.87
N ALA A 58 12.14 6.79 -5.09
CA ALA A 58 12.09 8.23 -5.38
C ALA A 58 10.70 8.81 -5.08
N PHE A 59 10.64 10.11 -4.81
CA PHE A 59 9.38 10.83 -4.61
C PHE A 59 8.73 11.19 -5.96
N GLY A 60 7.42 11.46 -6.00
CA GLY A 60 6.76 11.98 -7.20
C GLY A 60 6.50 10.95 -8.30
N GLN A 61 6.62 9.65 -8.00
CA GLN A 61 6.40 8.59 -8.99
C GLN A 61 4.91 8.51 -9.36
N PRO A 62 4.56 8.51 -10.66
CA PRO A 62 3.16 8.45 -11.09
C PRO A 62 2.40 7.26 -10.50
N GLY A 63 1.26 7.52 -9.86
CA GLY A 63 0.41 6.49 -9.22
C GLY A 63 0.88 6.05 -7.83
N SER A 64 1.97 6.60 -7.31
CA SER A 64 2.36 6.44 -5.91
C SER A 64 1.46 7.27 -5.00
N VAL A 65 1.14 6.79 -3.79
CA VAL A 65 0.53 7.63 -2.74
C VAL A 65 1.46 8.76 -2.26
N TYR A 66 2.73 8.73 -2.69
CA TYR A 66 3.73 9.77 -2.46
C TYR A 66 4.04 10.59 -3.73
N GLN A 67 3.09 10.66 -4.67
CA GLN A 67 3.17 11.50 -5.85
C GLN A 67 3.07 12.98 -5.49
#